data_AF-A0A9P6D0A0-F1
#
_entry.id   AF-A0A9P6D0A0-F1
#
_cell.length_a   1.000
_cell.length_b   1.000
_cell.length_c   1.000
_cell.angle_alpha   90.00
_cell.angle_beta   90.00
_cell.angle_gamma   90.00
#
_symmetry.space_group_name_H-M   'P 1'
#
loop_
_entity.id
_entity.type
_entity.pdbx_description
1 polymer ?
#
loop_
_entity_poly.entity_id
_entity_poly.type
_entity_poly.pdbx_seq_one_letter_code
_entity_poly.pdbx_strand_id
1 'polypeptide(L)'
;MIKFTSFPNMVLIALIMGVLQVANAQAVPACARNYAVQPGDFCDKISATQNVSTYQLATVNNAIINPDCSNLFVDEVICLGLVGQDCDQVHVVASGDACSVIAAQANITTAVLLANNPNVNTGCANIYPGEVLCVAPA
;
A
#
# COMPACT_ATOMS: atom_id res chain seq x y z
N MET A 1 48.31 38.24 -27.37
CA MET A 1 48.58 39.58 -26.80
C MET A 1 47.25 40.25 -26.50
N ILE A 2 47.25 41.21 -25.56
CA ILE A 2 46.14 42.04 -25.02
C ILE A 2 45.56 41.45 -23.71
N LYS A 3 46.23 41.66 -22.56
CA LYS A 3 46.26 42.82 -21.62
C LYS A 3 45.15 42.74 -20.55
N PHE A 4 45.53 42.26 -19.36
CA PHE A 4 44.84 42.54 -18.10
C PHE A 4 45.14 43.98 -17.66
N THR A 5 44.11 44.77 -17.39
CA THR A 5 44.21 46.03 -16.62
C THR A 5 43.06 46.08 -15.62
N SER A 6 43.40 46.14 -14.33
CA SER A 6 42.54 46.48 -13.19
C SER A 6 42.10 47.96 -13.20
N PHE A 7 41.22 48.55 -12.37
CA PHE A 7 40.31 48.33 -11.20
C PHE A 7 39.26 49.52 -11.30
N PRO A 8 38.19 49.76 -10.48
CA PRO A 8 37.87 49.28 -9.11
C PRO A 8 36.37 48.99 -8.78
N ASN A 9 36.17 48.44 -7.58
CA ASN A 9 35.00 48.42 -6.68
C ASN A 9 33.52 48.43 -7.18
N MET A 10 32.79 47.45 -6.61
CA MET A 10 31.40 47.51 -6.12
C MET A 10 30.33 46.92 -7.05
N VAL A 11 30.04 45.62 -6.91
CA VAL A 11 28.71 45.11 -6.49
C VAL A 11 28.90 43.72 -5.85
N LEU A 12 28.45 43.61 -4.61
CA LEU A 12 28.31 42.37 -3.85
C LEU A 12 27.17 41.54 -4.46
N ILE A 13 27.43 40.37 -5.04
CA ILE A 13 26.36 39.39 -5.32
C ILE A 13 26.75 38.06 -4.68
N ALA A 14 26.00 37.72 -3.65
CA ALA A 14 26.21 36.57 -2.79
C ALA A 14 25.92 35.24 -3.52
N LEU A 15 26.71 34.23 -3.14
CA LEU A 15 26.30 32.86 -2.81
C LEU A 15 24.89 32.43 -3.26
N ILE A 16 24.82 31.54 -4.26
CA ILE A 16 24.21 30.21 -4.16
C ILE A 16 24.44 29.46 -5.49
N MET A 17 25.40 28.54 -5.54
CA MET A 17 25.29 27.46 -6.53
C MET A 17 24.15 26.57 -6.04
N GLY A 18 22.94 26.88 -6.47
CA GLY A 18 21.74 26.12 -6.17
C GLY A 18 21.95 24.68 -6.60
N VAL A 19 22.16 23.79 -5.64
CA VAL A 19 22.00 22.36 -5.87
C VAL A 19 20.52 22.16 -6.11
N LEU A 20 20.11 22.05 -7.38
CA LEU A 20 18.80 21.54 -7.75
C LEU A 20 18.75 20.12 -7.20
N GLN A 21 18.20 19.96 -6.00
CA GLN A 21 17.82 18.65 -5.52
C GLN A 21 16.73 18.18 -6.46
N VAL A 22 17.06 17.23 -7.34
CA VAL A 22 16.08 16.41 -8.03
C VAL A 22 15.37 15.62 -6.94
N ALA A 23 14.27 16.18 -6.44
CA ALA A 23 13.34 15.44 -5.61
C ALA A 23 12.89 14.24 -6.43
N ASN A 24 13.24 13.04 -5.95
CA ASN A 24 12.85 11.80 -6.59
C ASN A 24 11.34 11.63 -6.35
N ALA A 25 10.52 12.23 -7.20
CA ALA A 25 9.08 12.06 -7.17
C ALA A 25 8.78 10.61 -7.58
N GLN A 26 8.63 9.74 -6.58
CA GLN A 26 8.11 8.41 -6.81
C GLN A 26 6.70 8.58 -7.39
N ALA A 27 6.51 8.21 -8.66
CA ALA A 27 5.19 8.20 -9.27
C ALA A 27 4.29 7.28 -8.45
N VAL A 28 3.11 7.76 -8.03
CA VAL A 28 2.12 6.92 -7.37
C VAL A 28 1.79 5.76 -8.31
N PRO A 29 2.00 4.50 -7.90
CA PRO A 29 1.71 3.36 -8.76
C PRO A 29 0.25 3.37 -9.22
N ALA A 30 0.01 3.11 -10.51
CA ALA A 30 -1.34 3.03 -11.06
C ALA A 30 -2.09 1.81 -10.52
N CYS A 31 -3.43 1.85 -10.58
CA CYS A 31 -4.23 0.67 -10.26
C CYS A 31 -4.00 -0.44 -11.29
N ALA A 32 -3.66 -1.64 -10.84
CA ALA A 32 -3.43 -2.82 -11.68
C ALA A 32 -4.73 -3.57 -11.99
N ARG A 33 -5.63 -3.66 -11.00
CA ARG A 33 -6.89 -4.39 -11.10
C ARG A 33 -8.02 -3.55 -10.54
N ASN A 34 -9.07 -3.36 -11.33
CA ASN A 34 -10.27 -2.63 -10.93
C ASN A 34 -11.42 -3.59 -10.69
N TYR A 35 -12.30 -3.25 -9.75
CA TYR A 35 -13.52 -4.00 -9.47
C TYR A 35 -14.69 -3.03 -9.33
N ALA A 36 -15.82 -3.35 -9.95
CA ALA A 36 -17.08 -2.63 -9.76
C ALA A 36 -17.89 -3.33 -8.67
N VAL A 37 -18.19 -2.61 -7.58
CA VAL A 37 -18.94 -3.13 -6.43
C VAL A 37 -20.29 -3.69 -6.88
N GLN A 38 -20.61 -4.91 -6.45
CA GLN A 38 -21.85 -5.61 -6.78
C GLN A 38 -22.87 -5.53 -5.63
N PRO A 39 -24.18 -5.74 -5.90
CA PRO A 39 -25.19 -5.82 -4.86
C PRO A 39 -24.84 -6.87 -3.79
N GLY A 40 -24.87 -6.46 -2.51
CA GLY A 40 -24.58 -7.32 -1.37
C GLY A 40 -23.08 -7.58 -1.14
N ASP A 41 -22.20 -6.73 -1.70
CA ASP A 41 -20.79 -6.73 -1.40
C ASP A 41 -20.47 -5.99 -0.09
N PHE A 42 -19.39 -6.44 0.54
CA PHE A 42 -18.69 -5.80 1.65
C PHE A 42 -17.20 -6.16 1.52
N CYS A 43 -16.31 -5.42 2.17
CA CYS A 43 -14.86 -5.54 1.93
C CYS A 43 -14.32 -6.97 2.05
N ASP A 44 -14.72 -7.73 3.07
CA ASP A 44 -14.20 -9.10 3.25
C ASP A 44 -14.71 -10.07 2.16
N LYS A 45 -15.98 -9.96 1.75
CA LYS A 45 -16.52 -10.74 0.63
C LYS A 45 -15.81 -10.40 -0.68
N ILE A 46 -15.58 -9.12 -0.96
CA ILE A 46 -14.80 -8.70 -2.13
C ILE A 46 -13.38 -9.29 -2.02
N SER A 47 -12.74 -9.13 -0.87
CA SER A 47 -11.36 -9.57 -0.63
C SER A 47 -11.20 -11.08 -0.85
N ALA A 48 -12.12 -11.88 -0.30
CA ALA A 48 -12.09 -13.33 -0.41
C ALA A 48 -12.37 -13.80 -1.85
N THR A 49 -13.26 -13.13 -2.58
CA THR A 49 -13.64 -13.53 -3.95
C THR A 49 -12.70 -13.00 -5.02
N GLN A 50 -12.06 -11.86 -4.79
CA GLN A 50 -11.19 -11.18 -5.74
C GLN A 50 -9.70 -11.37 -5.45
N ASN A 51 -9.35 -12.21 -4.47
CA ASN A 51 -7.98 -12.55 -4.10
C ASN A 51 -7.14 -11.28 -3.83
N VAL A 52 -7.56 -10.53 -2.82
CA VAL A 52 -6.89 -9.32 -2.31
C VAL A 52 -6.99 -9.32 -0.80
N SER A 53 -5.97 -8.81 -0.08
CA SER A 53 -6.08 -8.67 1.37
C SER A 53 -7.04 -7.55 1.76
N THR A 54 -7.80 -7.73 2.85
CA THR A 54 -8.72 -6.69 3.36
C THR A 54 -7.95 -5.40 3.67
N TYR A 55 -6.72 -5.52 4.21
CA TYR A 55 -5.84 -4.39 4.46
C TYR A 55 -5.43 -3.64 3.18
N GLN A 56 -5.02 -4.36 2.14
CA GLN A 56 -4.63 -3.73 0.87
C GLN A 56 -5.82 -3.01 0.26
N LEU A 57 -6.99 -3.66 0.21
CA LEU A 57 -8.21 -3.07 -0.34
C LEU A 57 -8.58 -1.77 0.37
N ALA A 58 -8.57 -1.76 1.71
CA ALA A 58 -8.85 -0.55 2.47
C ALA A 58 -7.78 0.54 2.25
N THR A 59 -6.50 0.16 2.18
CA THR A 59 -5.39 1.11 2.07
C THR A 59 -5.35 1.80 0.70
N VAL A 60 -5.50 1.04 -0.39
CA VAL A 60 -5.42 1.61 -1.74
C VAL A 60 -6.66 2.46 -2.09
N ASN A 61 -7.76 2.29 -1.36
CA ASN A 61 -9.00 3.04 -1.53
C ASN A 61 -9.32 3.96 -0.34
N ASN A 62 -8.35 4.32 0.51
CA ASN A 62 -8.58 5.06 1.75
C ASN A 62 -9.24 6.45 1.58
N ALA A 63 -9.23 6.99 0.36
CA ALA A 63 -9.87 8.25 0.00
C ALA A 63 -11.39 8.11 -0.20
N ILE A 64 -11.88 6.89 -0.43
CA ILE A 64 -13.29 6.61 -0.76
C ILE A 64 -13.93 5.55 0.14
N ILE A 65 -13.18 4.58 0.67
CA ILE A 65 -13.67 3.57 1.63
C ILE A 65 -13.34 4.03 3.05
N ASN A 66 -14.33 4.01 3.94
CA ASN A 66 -14.15 4.33 5.36
C ASN A 66 -13.56 3.13 6.16
N PRO A 67 -13.00 3.36 7.36
CA PRO A 67 -12.31 2.30 8.10
C PRO A 67 -13.16 1.07 8.44
N ASP A 68 -14.48 1.21 8.58
CA ASP A 68 -15.43 0.14 8.87
C ASP A 68 -16.05 -0.47 7.60
N CYS A 69 -15.64 -0.04 6.40
CA CYS A 69 -16.16 -0.46 5.10
C CYS A 69 -17.69 -0.46 5.00
N SER A 70 -18.33 0.55 5.60
CA SER A 70 -19.78 0.70 5.64
C SER A 70 -20.35 1.57 4.52
N ASN A 71 -19.49 2.07 3.61
CA ASN A 71 -19.85 3.07 2.62
C ASN A 71 -19.60 2.66 1.16
N LEU A 72 -19.67 1.36 0.83
CA LEU A 72 -19.59 0.90 -0.55
C LEU A 72 -20.89 1.24 -1.32
N PHE A 73 -20.75 1.74 -2.55
CA PHE A 73 -21.87 1.97 -3.46
C PHE A 73 -21.84 0.98 -4.63
N VAL A 74 -22.99 0.43 -5.01
CA VAL A 74 -23.08 -0.43 -6.21
C VAL A 74 -22.58 0.33 -7.44
N ASP A 75 -21.84 -0.36 -8.31
CA ASP A 75 -21.14 0.16 -9.49
C ASP A 75 -19.98 1.13 -9.20
N GLU A 76 -19.67 1.43 -7.93
CA GLU A 76 -18.44 2.13 -7.57
C GLU A 76 -17.23 1.30 -7.99
N VAL A 77 -16.30 1.93 -8.72
CA VAL A 77 -15.07 1.27 -9.14
C VAL A 77 -14.00 1.51 -8.09
N ILE A 78 -13.58 0.41 -7.46
CA ILE A 78 -12.50 0.39 -6.47
C ILE A 78 -11.25 -0.28 -7.05
N CYS A 79 -10.10 0.08 -6.52
CA CYS A 79 -8.84 -0.54 -6.88
C CYS A 79 -8.58 -1.78 -6.00
N LEU A 80 -8.27 -2.92 -6.60
CA LEU A 80 -7.92 -4.13 -5.85
C LEU A 80 -6.42 -4.15 -5.51
N GLY A 81 -5.57 -3.58 -6.35
CA GLY A 81 -4.12 -3.58 -6.11
C GLY A 81 -3.39 -2.66 -7.08
N LEU A 82 -2.24 -2.16 -6.66
CA LEU A 82 -1.42 -1.27 -7.49
C LEU A 82 -0.37 -2.05 -8.27
N VAL A 83 0.06 -1.51 -9.41
CA VAL A 83 1.09 -2.14 -10.25
C VAL A 83 2.38 -2.33 -9.44
N GLY A 84 2.82 -3.59 -9.33
CA GLY A 84 4.03 -3.99 -8.61
C GLY A 84 3.91 -4.03 -7.08
N GLN A 85 2.70 -3.85 -6.52
CA GLN A 85 2.42 -3.88 -5.08
C GLN A 85 1.18 -4.73 -4.73
N ASP A 86 0.62 -5.44 -5.70
CA ASP A 86 -0.60 -6.23 -5.53
C ASP A 86 -0.26 -7.59 -4.90
N CYS A 87 -0.79 -7.86 -3.71
CA CYS A 87 -0.71 -9.16 -3.09
C CYS A 87 -1.72 -10.13 -3.72
N ASP A 88 -1.21 -11.08 -4.50
CA ASP A 88 -1.99 -12.07 -5.24
C ASP A 88 -2.02 -13.46 -4.57
N GLN A 89 -1.46 -13.60 -3.37
CA GLN A 89 -1.58 -14.79 -2.52
C GLN A 89 -2.19 -14.41 -1.19
N VAL A 90 -3.37 -14.94 -0.89
CA VAL A 90 -4.11 -14.60 0.32
C VAL A 90 -4.57 -15.83 1.11
N HIS A 91 -4.87 -15.60 2.39
CA HIS A 91 -5.52 -16.55 3.28
C HIS A 91 -6.79 -15.91 3.86
N VAL A 92 -7.92 -16.61 3.76
CA VAL A 92 -9.17 -16.20 4.43
C VAL A 92 -9.18 -16.79 5.83
N VAL A 93 -9.16 -15.93 6.84
CA VAL A 93 -9.11 -16.32 8.25
C VAL A 93 -10.32 -17.18 8.61
N ALA A 94 -10.07 -18.34 9.18
CA ALA A 94 -11.07 -19.25 9.72
C ALA A 94 -11.16 -19.14 11.25
N SER A 95 -12.24 -19.68 11.82
CA SER A 95 -12.38 -19.75 13.28
C SER A 95 -11.29 -20.64 13.89
N GLY A 96 -10.55 -20.09 14.86
CA GLY A 96 -9.45 -20.79 15.54
C GLY A 96 -8.08 -20.63 14.86
N ASP A 97 -7.99 -19.88 13.76
CA ASP A 97 -6.70 -19.58 13.15
C ASP A 97 -5.79 -18.75 14.07
N ALA A 98 -4.49 -18.96 13.90
CA ALA A 98 -3.45 -18.16 14.51
C ALA A 98 -2.39 -17.81 13.46
N CYS A 99 -1.78 -16.63 13.57
CA CYS A 99 -0.80 -16.13 12.59
C CYS A 99 0.37 -17.10 12.36
N SER A 100 0.82 -17.83 13.39
CA SER A 100 1.87 -18.84 13.26
C SER A 100 1.45 -20.03 12.38
N VAL A 101 0.18 -20.44 12.47
CA VAL A 101 -0.39 -21.53 11.67
C VAL A 101 -0.59 -21.07 10.23
N ILE A 102 -1.17 -19.88 10.02
CA ILE A 102 -1.35 -19.27 8.69
C ILE A 102 0.01 -19.12 7.99
N ALA A 103 0.99 -18.53 8.68
CA ALA A 103 2.33 -18.33 8.12
C ALA A 103 3.00 -19.66 7.75
N ALA A 104 2.90 -20.68 8.61
CA ALA A 104 3.44 -22.00 8.32
C ALA A 104 2.78 -22.67 7.10
N GLN A 105 1.45 -22.58 6.97
CA GLN A 105 0.73 -23.12 5.80
C GLN A 105 1.13 -22.42 4.50
N ALA A 106 1.38 -21.11 4.55
CA ALA A 106 1.86 -20.31 3.44
C ALA A 106 3.38 -20.41 3.19
N ASN A 107 4.11 -21.19 4.00
CA ASN A 107 5.58 -21.31 3.94
C ASN A 107 6.33 -19.96 4.10
N ILE A 108 5.79 -19.06 4.91
CA ILE A 108 6.41 -17.78 5.28
C ILE A 108 6.65 -17.72 6.80
N THR A 109 7.44 -16.73 7.25
CA THR A 109 7.57 -16.47 8.69
C THR A 109 6.42 -15.62 9.19
N THR A 110 6.10 -15.70 10.48
CA THR A 110 5.13 -14.77 11.11
C THR A 110 5.55 -13.31 10.91
N ALA A 111 6.86 -13.03 10.88
CA ALA A 111 7.35 -11.67 10.63
C ALA A 111 6.99 -11.18 9.21
N VAL A 112 7.11 -12.04 8.20
CA VAL A 112 6.66 -11.74 6.82
C VAL A 112 5.15 -11.54 6.78
N LEU A 113 4.38 -12.42 7.43
CA LEU A 113 2.92 -12.27 7.50
C LEU A 113 2.50 -10.92 8.11
N LEU A 114 3.13 -10.53 9.23
CA LEU A 114 2.81 -9.25 9.89
C LEU A 114 3.30 -8.04 9.07
N ALA A 115 4.43 -8.16 8.36
CA ALA A 115 4.91 -7.12 7.46
C ALA A 115 3.95 -6.88 6.29
N ASN A 116 3.38 -7.96 5.73
CA ASN A 116 2.39 -7.90 4.66
C ASN A 116 1.02 -7.39 5.14
N ASN A 117 0.71 -7.53 6.44
CA ASN A 117 -0.57 -7.14 7.02
C ASN A 117 -0.38 -6.20 8.24
N PRO A 118 0.04 -4.93 8.03
CA PRO A 118 0.27 -3.96 9.09
C PRO A 118 -0.92 -3.65 10.02
N ASN A 119 -2.14 -4.05 9.65
CA ASN A 119 -3.30 -3.97 10.53
C ASN A 119 -3.33 -5.07 11.62
N VAL A 120 -2.60 -6.16 11.43
CA VAL A 120 -2.54 -7.28 12.38
C VAL A 120 -1.49 -6.98 13.46
N ASN A 121 -1.90 -7.05 14.72
CA ASN A 121 -1.00 -6.82 15.83
C ASN A 121 -0.03 -8.00 16.04
N THR A 122 1.06 -7.75 16.76
CA THR A 122 2.11 -8.77 17.02
C THR A 122 1.62 -9.98 17.80
N GLY A 123 0.51 -9.84 18.55
CA GLY A 123 -0.13 -10.94 19.28
C GLY A 123 -1.13 -11.73 18.43
N CYS A 124 -1.39 -11.33 17.17
CA CYS A 124 -2.42 -11.90 16.30
C CYS A 124 -3.83 -11.91 16.94
N ALA A 125 -4.09 -11.04 17.90
CA ALA A 125 -5.31 -11.10 18.71
C ALA A 125 -6.50 -10.34 18.10
N ASN A 126 -6.26 -9.60 17.01
CA ASN A 126 -7.26 -8.75 16.36
C ASN A 126 -7.71 -9.27 14.99
N ILE A 127 -7.36 -10.50 14.62
CA ILE A 127 -7.92 -11.13 13.42
C ILE A 127 -9.27 -11.75 13.72
N TYR A 128 -10.11 -11.87 12.69
CA TYR A 128 -11.46 -12.43 12.82
C TYR A 128 -11.84 -13.29 11.60
N PRO A 129 -12.76 -14.27 11.77
CA PRO A 129 -13.19 -15.10 10.65
C PRO A 129 -13.77 -14.28 9.49
N GLY A 130 -13.29 -14.54 8.28
CA GLY A 130 -13.66 -13.82 7.06
C GLY A 130 -12.66 -12.73 6.64
N GLU A 131 -11.83 -12.21 7.57
CA GLU A 131 -10.74 -11.30 7.21
C GLU A 131 -9.76 -11.98 6.24
N VAL A 132 -9.23 -11.24 5.28
CA VAL A 132 -8.32 -11.78 4.26
C VAL A 132 -6.93 -11.22 4.43
N LEU A 133 -5.96 -12.08 4.73
CA LEU A 133 -4.56 -11.71 4.95
C LEU A 133 -3.71 -11.99 3.72
N CYS A 134 -2.80 -11.07 3.40
CA CYS A 134 -1.76 -11.27 2.39
C CYS A 134 -0.70 -12.25 2.90
N VAL A 135 -0.48 -13.35 2.17
CA VAL A 135 0.47 -14.41 2.53
C VAL A 135 1.58 -14.60 1.49
N ALA A 136 1.74 -13.65 0.57
CA ALA A 136 2.80 -13.68 -0.43
C ALA A 136 4.21 -13.75 0.23
N PRO A 137 5.14 -14.55 -0.32
CA PRO A 137 6.54 -14.52 0.08
C PRO A 137 7.17 -13.13 -0.10
N ALA A 138 8.20 -12.83 0.69
CA ALA A 138 8.99 -11.60 0.59
C ALA A 138 9.92 -11.57 -0.64
#